data_AF-A0A9K3DSL7-F1
#
_entry.id   AF-A0A9K3DSL7-F1
#
_cell.length_a   1.000
_cell.length_b   1.000
_cell.length_c   1.000
_cell.angle_alpha   90.00
_cell.angle_beta   90.00
_cell.angle_gamma   90.00
#
_symmetry.space_group_name_H-M   'P 1'
#
loop_
_entity.id
_entity.type
_entity.pdbx_description
1 polymer ?
#
loop_
_entity_poly.entity_id
_entity_poly.type
_entity_poly.pdbx_seq_one_letter_code
_entity_poly.pdbx_strand_id
1 'polypeptide(L)'
;MIPTCNEGKVPHQQQQSSAPMGIPDWSKIYKSQGQSDGCYGNDDDDDENMVPPHEYIARRLARSHIASSSMCEGVGRTLKGRDLSKLRNAILTKTGFLE
;
A
#
# COMPACT_ATOMS: atom_id res chain seq x y z
N MET A 1 33.10 -31.10 -17.74
CA MET A 1 33.46 -29.66 -17.72
C MET A 1 32.26 -28.89 -17.21
N ILE A 2 32.38 -28.29 -16.02
CA ILE A 2 31.35 -27.42 -15.42
C ILE A 2 31.90 -26.00 -15.52
N PRO A 3 31.22 -25.03 -16.15
CA PRO A 3 31.71 -23.66 -16.18
C PRO A 3 31.51 -23.02 -14.80
N THR A 4 32.58 -22.54 -14.17
CA THR A 4 32.52 -21.71 -12.97
C THR A 4 32.29 -20.26 -13.37
N CYS A 5 31.23 -19.64 -12.87
CA CYS A 5 30.95 -18.23 -13.08
C CYS A 5 31.99 -17.36 -12.36
N ASN A 6 32.57 -16.43 -13.10
CA ASN A 6 33.55 -15.45 -12.65
C ASN A 6 32.93 -14.50 -11.60
N GLU A 7 33.51 -14.43 -10.40
CA GLU A 7 33.14 -13.45 -9.38
C GLU A 7 33.61 -12.06 -9.81
N GLY A 8 32.72 -11.31 -10.44
CA GLY A 8 32.89 -9.88 -10.61
C GLY A 8 32.90 -9.21 -9.24
N LYS A 9 34.06 -8.71 -8.80
CA LYS A 9 34.18 -7.79 -7.66
C LYS A 9 33.38 -6.52 -7.97
N VAL A 10 32.15 -6.46 -7.48
CA VAL A 10 31.38 -5.21 -7.43
C VAL A 10 32.06 -4.26 -6.43
N PRO A 11 32.45 -3.03 -6.82
CA PRO A 11 32.95 -2.07 -5.85
C PRO A 11 31.82 -1.74 -4.87
N HIS A 12 32.05 -2.02 -3.59
CA HIS A 12 31.11 -1.68 -2.52
C HIS A 12 31.10 -0.15 -2.39
N GLN A 13 30.11 0.51 -3.02
CA GLN A 13 29.84 1.92 -2.77
C GLN A 13 29.51 2.08 -1.28
N GLN A 14 30.37 2.79 -0.56
CA GLN A 14 30.15 3.12 0.84
C GLN A 14 28.93 4.02 0.93
N GLN A 15 27.82 3.46 1.42
CA GLN A 15 26.56 4.17 1.59
C GLN A 15 26.78 5.31 2.59
N GLN A 16 26.56 6.55 2.16
CA GLN A 16 26.61 7.69 3.07
C GLN A 16 25.37 7.66 3.97
N SER A 17 25.58 7.66 5.28
CA SER A 17 24.50 7.80 6.25
C SER A 17 24.10 9.26 6.35
N SER A 18 22.81 9.57 6.33
CA SER A 18 22.30 10.90 6.63
C SER A 18 22.50 11.26 8.10
N ALA A 19 22.54 12.57 8.41
CA ALA A 19 22.45 13.05 9.78
C ALA A 19 21.10 12.63 10.40
N PRO A 20 21.03 12.39 11.72
CA PRO A 20 19.80 11.98 12.38
C PRO A 20 18.73 13.07 12.20
N MET A 21 17.56 12.67 11.69
CA MET A 21 16.39 13.53 11.63
C MET A 21 15.59 13.42 12.94
N GLY A 22 15.21 14.57 13.50
CA GLY A 22 14.33 14.61 14.67
C GLY A 22 12.94 14.10 14.33
N ILE A 23 12.42 13.17 15.13
CA ILE A 23 11.06 12.64 14.96
C ILE A 23 10.07 13.74 15.41
N PRO A 24 9.13 14.17 14.55
CA PRO A 24 8.11 15.13 14.93
C PRO A 24 7.24 14.59 16.08
N ASP A 25 6.87 15.46 17.01
CA ASP A 25 5.94 15.12 18.09
C ASP A 25 4.49 15.14 17.57
N TRP A 26 4.02 13.98 17.12
CA TRP A 26 2.66 13.78 16.62
C TRP A 26 1.57 14.20 17.61
N SER A 27 1.83 14.12 18.92
CA SER A 27 0.85 14.53 19.96
C SER A 27 0.52 16.03 19.89
N LYS A 28 1.45 16.86 19.41
CA LYS A 28 1.22 18.31 19.23
C LYS A 28 0.41 18.59 17.96
N ILE A 29 0.62 17.80 16.92
CA ILE A 29 -0.09 17.93 15.64
C ILE A 29 -1.57 17.59 15.83
N TYR A 30 -1.88 16.48 16.51
CA TYR A 30 -3.27 16.07 16.76
C TYR A 30 -4.02 17.01 17.72
N LYS A 31 -3.35 17.58 18.72
CA LYS A 31 -4.00 18.51 19.68
C LYS A 31 -4.36 19.86 19.05
N SER A 32 -3.64 20.30 18.03
CA SER A 32 -3.87 21.61 17.40
C SER A 32 -5.10 21.65 16.51
N GLN A 33 -5.61 20.50 16.04
CA GLN A 33 -6.81 20.45 15.18
C GLN A 33 -8.12 20.22 15.95
N GLY A 34 -8.07 19.92 17.25
CA GLY A 34 -9.25 19.58 18.06
C GLY A 34 -9.90 20.72 18.84
N GLN A 35 -9.55 21.98 18.59
CA GLN A 35 -10.19 23.14 19.25
C GLN A 35 -11.20 23.84 18.33
N SER A 36 -12.31 23.17 18.05
CA SER A 36 -13.57 23.84 17.73
C SER A 36 -14.70 23.23 18.55
N ASP A 37 -15.30 24.08 19.36
CA ASP A 37 -16.38 23.86 20.31
C ASP A 37 -17.66 23.35 19.62
N GLY A 38 -18.36 22.36 20.19
CA GLY A 38 -19.80 22.17 19.92
C GLY A 38 -20.32 20.75 19.64
N CYS A 39 -21.00 20.22 20.67
CA CYS A 39 -22.24 19.44 20.60
C CYS A 39 -22.26 18.05 19.92
N TYR A 40 -22.52 17.02 20.74
CA TYR A 40 -22.94 15.68 20.34
C TYR A 40 -24.13 15.71 19.36
N GLY A 41 -23.93 15.16 18.17
CA GLY A 41 -25.00 14.97 17.19
C GLY A 41 -24.55 14.11 16.01
N ASN A 42 -24.67 12.79 16.17
CA ASN A 42 -25.02 11.81 15.14
C ASN A 42 -24.59 12.12 13.69
N ASP A 43 -23.49 11.52 13.23
CA ASP A 43 -23.47 10.78 11.96
C ASP A 43 -22.19 9.93 11.87
N ASP A 44 -22.18 9.05 10.88
CA ASP A 44 -21.19 8.07 10.42
C ASP A 44 -19.74 8.58 10.15
N ASP A 45 -19.17 9.47 10.98
CA ASP A 45 -17.86 10.10 10.77
C ASP A 45 -16.68 9.30 11.37
N ASP A 46 -16.54 8.05 10.93
CA ASP A 46 -15.32 7.24 11.15
C ASP A 46 -14.23 7.56 10.08
N ASP A 47 -14.31 8.76 9.48
CA ASP A 47 -13.48 9.27 8.38
C ASP A 47 -12.75 10.60 8.72
N GLU A 48 -12.92 11.15 9.95
CA GLU A 48 -12.26 12.42 10.34
C GLU A 48 -10.98 12.22 11.18
N ASN A 49 -10.71 11.00 11.64
CA ASN A 49 -9.46 10.67 12.32
C ASN A 49 -8.49 10.01 11.33
N MET A 50 -7.32 10.63 11.09
CA MET A 50 -6.27 10.08 10.22
C MET A 50 -5.82 8.68 10.71
N VAL A 51 -6.34 7.63 10.07
CA VAL A 51 -6.05 6.22 10.40
C VAL A 51 -4.66 5.85 9.87
N PRO A 52 -3.79 5.22 10.68
CA PRO A 52 -2.49 4.76 10.19
C PRO A 52 -2.67 3.74 9.06
N PRO A 53 -1.75 3.70 8.07
CA PRO A 53 -1.98 3.01 6.80
C PRO A 53 -2.26 1.50 6.96
N HIS A 54 -1.69 0.85 7.98
CA HIS A 54 -1.90 -0.57 8.24
C HIS A 54 -3.31 -0.86 8.79
N GLU A 55 -3.85 0.00 9.65
CA GLU A 55 -5.23 -0.10 10.16
C GLU A 55 -6.25 0.21 9.08
N TYR A 56 -5.99 1.20 8.23
CA TYR A 56 -6.86 1.51 7.09
C TYR A 56 -6.98 0.31 6.14
N ILE A 57 -5.86 -0.35 5.83
CA ILE A 57 -5.86 -1.56 5.00
C ILE A 57 -6.61 -2.70 5.69
N ALA A 58 -6.41 -2.92 6.99
CA ALA A 58 -7.12 -3.95 7.75
C ALA A 58 -8.63 -3.71 7.79
N ARG A 59 -9.05 -2.47 8.10
CA ARG A 59 -10.46 -2.02 8.08
C ARG A 59 -11.06 -2.22 6.69
N ARG A 60 -10.33 -1.82 5.64
CA ARG A 60 -10.77 -2.02 4.25
C ARG A 60 -10.90 -3.49 3.90
N LEU A 61 -9.95 -4.35 4.29
CA LEU A 61 -10.02 -5.79 4.06
C LEU A 61 -11.15 -6.47 4.85
N ALA A 62 -11.46 -5.98 6.06
CA ALA A 62 -12.58 -6.47 6.85
C ALA A 62 -13.93 -6.08 6.24
N ARG A 63 -14.05 -4.86 5.69
CA ARG A 63 -15.26 -4.36 5.04
C ARG A 63 -15.47 -4.91 3.63
N SER A 64 -14.38 -5.07 2.87
CA SER A 64 -14.43 -5.56 1.49
C SER A 64 -14.01 -7.02 1.44
N HIS A 65 -14.94 -7.89 1.02
CA HIS A 65 -14.66 -9.30 0.73
C HIS A 65 -13.84 -9.47 -0.56
N ILE A 66 -12.72 -8.76 -0.68
CA ILE A 66 -11.75 -8.94 -1.76
C ILE A 66 -11.08 -10.30 -1.56
N ALA A 67 -11.70 -11.32 -2.15
CA ALA A 67 -11.12 -12.65 -2.26
C ALA A 67 -9.79 -12.55 -3.02
N SER A 68 -8.76 -13.23 -2.51
CA SER A 68 -7.49 -13.34 -3.22
C SER A 68 -7.65 -14.30 -4.41
N SER A 69 -7.93 -13.76 -5.59
CA SER A 69 -7.93 -14.52 -6.83
C SER A 69 -6.49 -14.79 -7.31
N SER A 70 -6.26 -15.93 -7.96
CA SER A 70 -5.03 -16.27 -8.66
C SER A 70 -5.40 -16.98 -9.97
N MET A 71 -4.73 -16.66 -11.08
CA MET A 71 -4.95 -17.34 -12.37
C MET A 71 -3.63 -17.81 -12.94
N CYS A 72 -3.58 -19.04 -13.47
CA CYS A 72 -2.41 -19.54 -14.17
C CYS A 72 -2.44 -19.01 -15.62
N GLU A 73 -1.40 -18.28 -16.03
CA GLU A 73 -1.19 -17.88 -17.41
C GLU A 73 -0.16 -18.83 -18.04
N GLY A 74 -0.64 -19.81 -18.82
CA GLY A 74 0.23 -20.77 -19.50
C GLY A 74 1.04 -21.68 -18.57
N VAL A 75 2.24 -22.10 -19.01
CA VAL A 75 3.11 -23.02 -18.25
C VAL A 75 3.91 -22.23 -17.20
N GLY A 76 3.53 -22.39 -15.94
CA GLY A 76 4.39 -22.07 -14.78
C GLY A 76 4.36 -20.61 -14.28
N ARG A 77 3.56 -19.72 -14.87
CA ARG A 77 3.36 -18.35 -14.34
C ARG A 77 1.95 -18.21 -13.77
N THR A 78 1.87 -17.78 -12.51
CA THR A 78 0.59 -17.49 -11.84
C THR A 78 0.44 -15.98 -11.68
N LEU A 79 -0.56 -15.41 -12.32
CA LEU A 79 -0.98 -14.02 -12.09
C LEU A 79 -1.56 -13.92 -10.68
N LYS A 80 -1.03 -13.00 -9.89
CA LYS A 80 -1.51 -12.74 -8.53
C LYS A 80 -1.48 -11.25 -8.23
N GLY A 81 -2.40 -10.81 -7.37
CA GLY A 81 -2.44 -9.44 -6.85
C GLY A 81 -2.41 -8.38 -7.96
N ARG A 82 -1.25 -7.75 -8.17
CA ARG A 82 -1.06 -6.64 -9.11
C ARG A 82 -1.40 -7.02 -10.55
N ASP A 83 -0.96 -8.18 -11.02
CA ASP A 83 -1.14 -8.52 -12.44
C ASP A 83 -2.60 -8.84 -12.76
N LEU A 84 -3.32 -9.45 -11.81
CA LEU A 84 -4.78 -9.59 -11.92
C LEU A 84 -5.51 -8.26 -11.85
N SER A 85 -5.02 -7.32 -11.02
CA SER A 85 -5.60 -5.97 -10.95
C SER A 85 -5.48 -5.25 -12.29
N LYS A 86 -4.33 -5.41 -12.98
CA LYS A 86 -4.13 -4.87 -14.34
C LYS A 86 -5.07 -5.52 -15.34
N LEU A 87 -5.17 -6.86 -15.34
CA LEU A 87 -6.08 -7.59 -16.23
C LEU A 87 -7.54 -7.19 -16.01
N ARG A 88 -7.98 -7.12 -14.75
CA ARG A 88 -9.33 -6.67 -14.38
C ARG A 88 -9.61 -5.29 -14.93
N ASN A 89 -8.74 -4.31 -14.64
CA ASN A 89 -8.94 -2.93 -15.08
C ASN A 89 -8.93 -2.84 -16.61
N ALA A 90 -8.01 -3.54 -17.29
CA ALA A 90 -7.97 -3.60 -18.75
C ALA A 90 -9.26 -4.16 -19.36
N ILE A 91 -9.83 -5.23 -18.78
CA ILE A 91 -11.12 -5.77 -19.22
C ILE A 91 -12.23 -4.75 -19.00
N LEU A 92 -12.35 -4.20 -17.78
CA LEU A 92 -13.43 -3.27 -17.44
C LEU A 92 -13.41 -2.01 -18.32
N THR A 93 -12.23 -1.47 -18.63
CA THR A 93 -12.09 -0.37 -19.58
C THR A 93 -12.44 -0.81 -21.00
N LYS A 94 -11.97 -1.98 -21.45
CA LYS A 94 -12.26 -2.49 -22.81
C LYS A 94 -13.75 -2.76 -23.03
N THR A 95 -14.47 -3.20 -22.00
CA THR A 95 -15.89 -3.50 -22.06
C THR A 95 -16.77 -2.28 -21.75
N GLY A 96 -16.18 -1.11 -21.48
CA GLY A 96 -16.93 0.12 -21.21
C GLY A 96 -17.64 0.16 -19.85
N PHE A 97 -17.20 -0.65 -18.86
CA PHE A 97 -17.76 -0.59 -17.50
C PHE A 97 -17.13 0.51 -16.63
N LEU A 98 -15.99 1.07 -17.06
CA LEU A 98 -15.24 2.13 -16.36
C LEU A 98 -14.88 3.27 -17.35
N GLU A 99 -15.85 3.74 -18.14
CA GLU A 99 -15.69 4.95 -18.98
C GLU A 99 -15.57 6.23 -18.15
#